data_AF-A0AAJ6KNU6-F1
#
_entry.id   AF-A0AAJ6KNU6-F1
#
_cell.length_a   1.000
_cell.length_b   1.000
_cell.length_c   1.000
_cell.angle_alpha   90.00
_cell.angle_beta   90.00
_cell.angle_gamma   90.00
#
_symmetry.space_group_name_H-M   'P 1'
#
loop_
_entity.id
_entity.type
_entity.pdbx_description
1 polymer ?
#
loop_
_entity_poly.entity_id
_entity_poly.type
_entity_poly.pdbx_seq_one_letter_code
_entity_poly.pdbx_strand_id
1 'polypeptide(L)'
;MNTGRQGKARSAQRGAINWPGTLLGGRPQCRADLLFHLRSRSAPELWLVIVDASASTRRHRALTDAKGLLAQLFDDAYRQRARMALLTASGQSPKWQVQGLKAAKGLAEWLAQLGAGGGTPLLAALTEAGHWLAARRKRYPAEQQKLLVVTDGRLKAMGALPRLECPGVLIDIERGPIRLGRAEELAVGLQLDYQHIDKL
;
A
#
# COMPACT_ATOMS: atom_id res chain seq x y z
N MET A 1 27.07 21.34 19.59
CA MET A 1 25.96 22.11 18.97
C MET A 1 25.97 21.82 17.47
N ASN A 2 24.78 21.59 16.92
CA ASN A 2 24.43 20.97 15.63
C ASN A 2 25.31 21.25 14.40
N THR A 3 25.87 20.19 13.80
CA THR A 3 26.25 20.15 12.37
C THR A 3 25.16 19.38 11.60
N GLY A 4 24.23 20.12 11.00
CA GLY A 4 23.17 19.57 10.16
C GLY A 4 23.70 19.09 8.81
N ARG A 5 23.45 17.82 8.50
CA ARG A 5 23.58 17.20 7.17
C ARG A 5 22.70 17.95 6.16
N GLN A 6 23.27 18.86 5.37
CA GLN A 6 22.70 19.24 4.09
C GLN A 6 23.73 18.93 3.00
N GLY A 7 23.46 17.86 2.25
CA GLY A 7 24.26 17.47 1.11
C GLY A 7 24.26 18.55 0.03
N LYS A 8 25.33 18.58 -0.77
CA LYS A 8 25.57 19.55 -1.85
C LYS A 8 24.33 19.73 -2.73
N ALA A 9 23.70 20.89 -2.66
CA ALA A 9 22.60 21.29 -3.52
C ALA A 9 23.11 21.43 -4.97
N ARG A 10 22.71 20.53 -5.86
CA ARG A 10 22.90 20.71 -7.30
C ARG A 10 21.84 21.70 -7.82
N SER A 11 22.26 22.72 -8.56
CA SER A 11 21.39 23.78 -9.07
C SER A 11 20.37 23.22 -10.07
N ALA A 12 19.07 23.32 -9.74
CA ALA A 12 18.01 23.12 -10.73
C ALA A 12 17.85 24.44 -11.52
N GLN A 13 18.02 24.42 -12.85
CA GLN A 13 17.93 25.62 -13.69
C GLN A 13 16.50 26.05 -14.06
N ARG A 14 15.46 25.29 -13.66
CA ARG A 14 14.05 25.57 -13.96
C ARG A 14 13.14 25.04 -12.85
N GLY A 15 12.13 25.81 -12.43
CA GLY A 15 11.16 25.40 -11.39
C GLY A 15 10.45 26.59 -10.74
N ALA A 16 9.73 26.34 -9.64
CA ALA A 16 9.21 27.40 -8.79
C ALA A 16 10.38 28.06 -8.04
N ILE A 17 10.47 29.38 -8.07
CA ILE A 17 11.54 30.14 -7.42
C ILE A 17 11.39 30.02 -5.90
N ASN A 18 12.47 29.66 -5.22
CA ASN A 18 12.61 29.74 -3.77
C ASN A 18 12.93 31.18 -3.40
N TRP A 19 11.91 32.05 -3.33
CA TRP A 19 12.07 33.46 -2.98
C TRP A 19 12.78 33.68 -1.64
N PRO A 20 12.43 32.96 -0.55
CA PRO A 20 13.13 33.13 0.73
C PRO A 20 14.63 32.82 0.62
N GLY A 21 15.01 31.69 0.02
CA GLY A 21 16.43 31.34 -0.15
C GLY A 21 17.17 32.30 -1.07
N THR A 22 16.51 32.77 -2.13
CA THR A 22 17.07 33.75 -3.07
C THR A 22 17.36 35.07 -2.37
N LEU A 23 16.40 35.60 -1.60
CA LEU A 23 16.53 36.89 -0.93
C LEU A 23 17.48 36.86 0.27
N LEU A 24 17.59 35.72 0.96
CA LEU A 24 18.60 35.52 2.01
C LEU A 24 20.04 35.55 1.46
N GLY A 25 20.22 35.26 0.16
CA GLY A 25 21.49 35.43 -0.56
C GLY A 25 21.75 36.86 -1.04
N GLY A 26 20.84 37.80 -0.76
CA GLY A 26 20.86 39.17 -1.26
C GLY A 26 19.86 39.43 -2.38
N ARG A 27 19.84 40.66 -2.90
CA ARG A 27 18.96 41.04 -4.00
C ARG A 27 19.48 40.43 -5.31
N PRO A 28 18.73 39.52 -5.98
CA PRO A 28 19.18 38.92 -7.24
C PRO A 28 19.30 39.99 -8.33
N GLN A 29 20.42 39.98 -9.06
CA GLN A 29 20.72 40.93 -10.14
C GLN A 29 20.50 40.28 -11.51
N CYS A 30 20.64 38.96 -11.59
CA CYS A 30 20.44 38.20 -12.81
C CYS A 30 19.68 36.89 -12.54
N ARG A 31 19.21 36.25 -13.61
CA ARG A 31 18.43 35.00 -13.51
C ARG A 31 19.23 33.84 -12.89
N ALA A 32 20.56 33.87 -12.99
CA ALA A 32 21.43 32.85 -12.39
C ALA A 32 21.44 32.93 -10.85
N ASP A 33 21.07 34.07 -10.28
CA ASP A 33 21.01 34.28 -8.82
C ASP A 33 19.74 33.68 -8.20
N LEU A 34 18.75 33.30 -9.02
CA LEU A 34 17.51 32.72 -8.54
C LEU A 34 17.74 31.28 -8.06
N LEU A 35 17.45 31.03 -6.79
CA LEU A 35 17.37 29.66 -6.28
C LEU A 35 16.01 29.08 -6.66
N PHE A 36 16.00 27.88 -7.23
CA PHE A 36 14.78 27.15 -7.54
C PHE A 36 14.52 26.09 -6.47
N HIS A 37 13.26 25.90 -6.09
CA HIS A 37 12.88 24.75 -5.29
C HIS A 37 13.26 23.46 -6.03
N LEU A 38 14.11 22.64 -5.42
CA LEU A 38 14.32 21.27 -5.85
C LEU A 38 12.97 20.55 -5.77
N ARG A 39 12.37 20.23 -6.92
CA ARG A 39 11.25 19.28 -6.96
C ARG A 39 11.81 17.88 -6.72
N SER A 40 12.23 17.57 -5.50
CA SER A 40 12.27 16.18 -5.04
C SER A 40 10.87 15.78 -4.59
N ARG A 41 9.87 15.88 -5.48
CA ARG A 41 8.63 15.16 -5.19
C ARG A 41 8.95 13.71 -5.49
N SER A 42 9.05 12.89 -4.44
CA SER A 42 9.01 11.44 -4.60
C SER A 42 7.84 11.08 -5.52
N ALA A 43 8.02 10.07 -6.36
CA ALA A 43 6.98 9.58 -7.24
C ALA A 43 5.70 9.35 -6.42
N PRO A 44 4.51 9.80 -6.87
CA PRO A 44 3.27 9.58 -6.14
C PRO A 44 3.10 8.10 -5.85
N GLU A 45 2.86 7.74 -4.60
CA GLU A 45 2.66 6.34 -4.22
C GLU A 45 1.17 5.98 -4.18
N LEU A 46 0.87 4.75 -4.58
CA LEU A 46 -0.42 4.10 -4.43
C LEU A 46 -0.23 2.78 -3.70
N TRP A 47 -0.89 2.63 -2.56
CA TRP A 47 -0.90 1.39 -1.80
C TRP A 47 -2.24 0.68 -2.02
N LEU A 48 -2.20 -0.48 -2.67
CA LEU A 48 -3.32 -1.38 -2.79
C LEU A 48 -3.27 -2.39 -1.66
N VAL A 49 -4.35 -2.49 -0.89
CA VAL A 49 -4.50 -3.46 0.18
C VAL A 49 -5.61 -4.42 -0.18
N ILE A 50 -5.32 -5.73 -0.15
CA ILE A 50 -6.29 -6.80 -0.37
C ILE A 50 -6.42 -7.57 0.94
N VAL A 51 -7.64 -7.68 1.48
CA VAL A 51 -7.88 -8.35 2.76
C VAL A 51 -8.88 -9.48 2.60
N ASP A 52 -8.49 -10.69 3.00
CA ASP A 52 -9.37 -11.84 3.16
C ASP A 52 -10.12 -11.74 4.50
N ALA A 53 -11.41 -11.42 4.44
CA ALA A 53 -12.22 -11.08 5.61
C ALA A 53 -13.18 -12.20 6.01
N SER A 54 -12.74 -13.45 5.97
CA SER A 54 -13.60 -14.60 6.23
C SER A 54 -13.84 -14.87 7.73
N ALA A 55 -15.11 -15.05 8.09
CA ALA A 55 -15.63 -15.05 9.46
C ALA A 55 -15.57 -16.40 10.19
N SER A 56 -14.40 -17.05 10.32
CA SER A 56 -14.29 -18.23 11.20
C SER A 56 -13.85 -17.84 12.62
N THR A 57 -14.27 -18.60 13.63
CA THR A 57 -13.96 -18.34 15.06
C THR A 57 -12.46 -18.30 15.34
N ARG A 58 -11.68 -19.19 14.69
CA ARG A 58 -10.21 -19.19 14.78
C ARG A 58 -9.58 -17.97 14.09
N ARG A 59 -10.19 -17.51 12.99
CA ARG A 59 -9.75 -16.31 12.24
C ARG A 59 -10.06 -15.03 13.00
N HIS A 60 -11.07 -15.00 13.85
CA HIS A 60 -11.48 -13.78 14.56
C HIS A 60 -10.33 -13.18 15.39
N ARG A 61 -9.52 -14.02 16.06
CA ARG A 61 -8.35 -13.55 16.83
C ARG A 61 -7.21 -13.07 15.93
N ALA A 62 -6.91 -13.80 14.85
CA ALA A 62 -5.90 -13.38 13.87
C ALA A 62 -6.28 -12.08 13.15
N LEU A 63 -7.58 -11.88 12.93
CA LEU A 63 -8.12 -10.69 12.29
C LEU A 63 -8.01 -9.46 13.20
N THR A 64 -8.11 -9.62 14.53
CA THR A 64 -7.88 -8.52 15.47
C THR A 64 -6.49 -7.93 15.33
N ASP A 65 -5.45 -8.77 15.27
CA ASP A 65 -4.08 -8.30 15.08
C ASP A 65 -3.90 -7.67 13.68
N ALA A 66 -4.50 -8.28 12.66
CA ALA A 66 -4.51 -7.73 11.31
C ALA A 66 -5.17 -6.34 11.25
N LYS A 67 -6.25 -6.09 12.02
CA LYS A 67 -6.86 -4.76 12.13
C LYS A 67 -5.89 -3.74 12.72
N GLY A 68 -5.10 -4.12 13.72
CA GLY A 68 -4.06 -3.27 14.30
C GLY A 68 -2.98 -2.90 13.28
N LEU A 69 -2.47 -3.88 12.55
CA LEU A 69 -1.52 -3.68 11.46
C LEU A 69 -2.09 -2.77 10.36
N LEU A 70 -3.32 -3.03 9.93
CA LEU A 70 -3.99 -2.25 8.89
C LEU A 70 -4.23 -0.81 9.34
N ALA A 71 -4.60 -0.59 10.62
CA ALA A 71 -4.75 0.75 11.16
C ALA A 71 -3.43 1.54 11.11
N GLN A 72 -2.32 0.92 11.53
CA GLN A 72 -0.99 1.53 11.44
C GLN A 72 -0.59 1.82 9.98
N LEU A 73 -0.82 0.86 9.08
CA LEU A 73 -0.55 1.04 7.65
C LEU A 73 -1.34 2.22 7.05
N PHE A 74 -2.61 2.37 7.44
CA PHE A 74 -3.45 3.46 6.92
C PHE A 74 -2.98 4.83 7.44
N ASP A 75 -2.55 4.88 8.70
CA ASP A 75 -1.93 6.07 9.28
C ASP A 75 -0.59 6.42 8.59
N ASP A 76 0.23 5.42 8.29
CA ASP A 76 1.48 5.61 7.55
C ASP A 76 1.23 6.09 6.11
N ALA A 77 0.25 5.49 5.42
CA ALA A 77 -0.17 5.93 4.09
C ALA A 77 -0.62 7.40 4.12
N TYR A 78 -1.38 7.79 5.16
CA TYR A 78 -1.81 9.17 5.36
C TYR A 78 -0.64 10.12 5.58
N ARG A 79 0.30 9.78 6.47
CA ARG A 79 1.51 10.56 6.74
C ARG A 79 2.38 10.74 5.51
N GLN A 80 2.53 9.67 4.71
CA GLN A 80 3.30 9.67 3.46
C GLN A 80 2.54 10.31 2.29
N ARG A 81 1.28 10.73 2.51
CA ARG A 81 0.37 11.26 1.48
C ARG A 81 0.22 10.29 0.30
N ALA A 82 0.35 9.00 0.56
CA ALA A 82 0.09 7.95 -0.41
C ALA A 82 -1.40 7.90 -0.73
N ARG A 83 -1.71 7.55 -1.98
CA ARG A 83 -3.05 7.16 -2.38
C ARG A 83 -3.30 5.74 -1.89
N MET A 84 -4.54 5.46 -1.56
CA MET A 84 -4.95 4.15 -1.08
C MET A 84 -6.02 3.55 -1.97
N ALA A 85 -5.92 2.25 -2.19
CA ALA A 85 -7.00 1.43 -2.69
C ALA A 85 -7.15 0.21 -1.78
N LEU A 86 -8.39 -0.18 -1.51
CA LEU A 86 -8.70 -1.25 -0.57
C LEU A 86 -9.75 -2.16 -1.16
N LEU A 87 -9.40 -3.44 -1.25
CA LEU A 87 -10.24 -4.50 -1.79
C LEU A 87 -10.43 -5.57 -0.71
N THR A 88 -11.69 -5.87 -0.40
CA THR A 88 -12.03 -6.91 0.58
C THR A 88 -12.56 -8.14 -0.14
N ALA A 89 -11.94 -9.29 0.11
CA ALA A 89 -12.46 -10.59 -0.30
C ALA A 89 -13.35 -11.14 0.84
N SER A 90 -14.66 -10.96 0.73
CA SER A 90 -15.64 -11.48 1.71
C SER A 90 -16.95 -11.83 1.00
N GLY A 91 -17.68 -12.83 1.47
CA GLY A 91 -18.97 -13.16 0.86
C GLY A 91 -18.80 -13.90 -0.46
N GLN A 92 -19.59 -13.49 -1.45
CA GLN A 92 -19.65 -14.11 -2.77
C GLN A 92 -18.77 -13.41 -3.82
N SER A 93 -18.42 -12.14 -3.61
CA SER A 93 -17.63 -11.34 -4.56
C SER A 93 -16.69 -10.36 -3.85
N PRO A 94 -15.55 -10.01 -4.48
CA PRO A 94 -14.68 -8.94 -4.00
C PRO A 94 -15.41 -7.59 -3.95
N LYS A 95 -15.08 -6.76 -2.96
CA LYS A 95 -15.67 -5.43 -2.77
C LYS A 95 -14.61 -4.36 -2.58
N TRP A 96 -14.61 -3.35 -3.44
CA TRP A 96 -13.80 -2.15 -3.26
C TRP A 96 -14.39 -1.25 -2.19
N GLN A 97 -13.55 -0.81 -1.27
CA GLN A 97 -13.91 0.14 -0.22
C GLN A 97 -13.42 1.54 -0.56
N VAL A 98 -12.22 1.61 -1.16
CA VAL A 98 -11.58 2.84 -1.60
C VAL A 98 -10.82 2.54 -2.89
N GLN A 99 -10.85 3.46 -3.87
CA GLN A 99 -10.14 3.31 -5.14
C GLN A 99 -9.27 4.53 -5.47
N GLY A 100 -8.07 4.56 -4.91
CA GLY A 100 -7.05 5.55 -5.22
C GLY A 100 -7.37 6.97 -4.78
N LEU A 101 -8.11 7.10 -3.68
CA LEU A 101 -8.27 8.34 -2.93
C LEU A 101 -7.03 8.58 -2.07
N LYS A 102 -6.79 9.82 -1.62
CA LYS A 102 -5.82 10.04 -0.54
C LYS A 102 -6.32 9.27 0.68
N ALA A 103 -5.41 8.62 1.41
CA ALA A 103 -5.74 7.87 2.62
C ALA A 103 -6.75 8.66 3.46
N ALA A 104 -7.95 8.11 3.60
CA ALA A 104 -9.07 8.82 4.18
C ALA A 104 -9.29 8.32 5.60
N LYS A 105 -9.59 9.25 6.51
CA LYS A 105 -9.89 9.00 7.93
C LYS A 105 -11.11 8.09 8.16
N GLY A 106 -11.86 7.76 7.10
CA GLY A 106 -13.10 6.97 7.13
C GLY A 106 -12.94 5.44 7.07
N LEU A 107 -11.72 4.90 7.12
CA LEU A 107 -11.50 3.45 7.11
C LEU A 107 -11.67 2.78 8.47
N ALA A 108 -11.83 3.55 9.55
CA ALA A 108 -12.02 3.03 10.91
C ALA A 108 -13.32 2.22 11.06
N GLU A 109 -14.44 2.72 10.51
CA GLU A 109 -15.71 2.00 10.53
C GLU A 109 -15.65 0.70 9.70
N TRP A 110 -14.99 0.76 8.55
CA TRP A 110 -14.75 -0.44 7.74
C TRP A 110 -13.89 -1.47 8.49
N LEU A 111 -12.80 -1.04 9.16
CA LEU A 111 -11.97 -1.92 9.99
C LEU A 111 -12.79 -2.58 11.11
N ALA A 112 -13.73 -1.86 11.71
CA ALA A 112 -14.61 -2.41 12.74
C ALA A 112 -15.49 -3.54 12.18
N GLN A 113 -16.03 -3.37 10.96
CA GLN A 113 -16.89 -4.35 10.27
C GLN A 113 -16.13 -5.51 9.61
N LEU A 114 -14.79 -5.43 9.53
CA LEU A 114 -13.96 -6.47 8.97
C LEU A 114 -14.15 -7.81 9.73
N GLY A 115 -14.52 -8.86 9.02
CA GLY A 115 -14.73 -10.21 9.58
C GLY A 115 -16.19 -10.62 9.80
N ALA A 116 -17.16 -9.84 9.30
CA ALA A 116 -18.59 -10.15 9.43
C ALA A 116 -19.16 -11.06 8.31
N GLY A 117 -18.34 -11.57 7.38
CA GLY A 117 -18.80 -12.30 6.19
C GLY A 117 -18.34 -13.76 6.09
N GLY A 118 -19.19 -14.65 5.58
CA GLY A 118 -18.82 -16.02 5.21
C GLY A 118 -18.24 -16.13 3.79
N GLY A 119 -17.31 -17.05 3.54
CA GLY A 119 -16.70 -17.28 2.22
C GLY A 119 -15.50 -16.37 1.89
N THR A 120 -14.69 -16.79 0.91
CA THR A 120 -13.46 -16.10 0.49
C THR A 120 -13.31 -16.16 -1.04
N PRO A 121 -13.68 -15.10 -1.78
CA PRO A 121 -13.42 -14.98 -3.21
C PRO A 121 -12.02 -14.38 -3.47
N LEU A 122 -10.98 -14.83 -2.76
CA LEU A 122 -9.64 -14.22 -2.82
C LEU A 122 -9.03 -14.27 -4.23
N LEU A 123 -9.21 -15.38 -4.96
CA LEU A 123 -8.75 -15.47 -6.35
C LEU A 123 -9.43 -14.41 -7.23
N ALA A 124 -10.74 -14.21 -7.08
CA ALA A 124 -11.46 -13.18 -7.82
C ALA A 124 -10.98 -11.77 -7.45
N ALA A 125 -10.69 -11.52 -6.17
CA ALA A 125 -10.12 -10.27 -5.70
C ALA A 125 -8.74 -9.99 -6.32
N LEU A 126 -7.87 -11.00 -6.36
CA LEU A 126 -6.54 -10.88 -6.97
C LEU A 126 -6.65 -10.60 -8.48
N THR A 127 -7.56 -11.29 -9.19
CA THR A 127 -7.78 -11.08 -10.62
C THR A 127 -8.28 -9.65 -10.90
N GLU A 128 -9.26 -9.18 -10.12
CA GLU A 128 -9.78 -7.82 -10.25
C GLU A 128 -8.72 -6.76 -9.93
N ALA A 129 -7.93 -6.99 -8.87
CA ALA A 129 -6.80 -6.16 -8.52
C ALA A 129 -5.76 -6.06 -9.65
N GLY A 130 -5.43 -7.18 -10.29
CA GLY A 130 -4.50 -7.22 -11.42
C GLY A 130 -4.96 -6.34 -12.58
N HIS A 131 -6.23 -6.48 -12.99
CA HIS A 131 -6.82 -5.63 -14.04
C HIS A 131 -6.81 -4.16 -13.65
N TRP A 132 -7.16 -3.84 -12.40
CA TRP A 132 -7.18 -2.47 -11.91
C TRP A 132 -5.79 -1.84 -11.86
N LEU A 133 -4.78 -2.56 -11.36
CA LEU A 133 -3.38 -2.11 -11.31
C LEU A 133 -2.83 -1.83 -12.71
N ALA A 134 -3.12 -2.71 -13.67
CA ALA A 134 -2.69 -2.54 -15.07
C ALA A 134 -3.33 -1.29 -15.70
N ALA A 135 -4.65 -1.10 -15.53
CA ALA A 135 -5.34 0.09 -16.01
C ALA A 135 -4.82 1.39 -15.35
N ARG A 136 -4.57 1.33 -14.03
CA ARG A 136 -4.00 2.44 -13.25
C ARG A 136 -2.62 2.83 -13.74
N ARG A 137 -1.77 1.86 -14.05
CA ARG A 137 -0.40 2.07 -14.55
C ARG A 137 -0.38 2.78 -15.89
N LYS A 138 -1.28 2.39 -16.80
CA LYS A 138 -1.46 3.09 -18.08
C LYS A 138 -1.90 4.54 -17.88
N ARG A 139 -2.77 4.80 -16.91
CA ARG A 139 -3.29 6.16 -16.61
C ARG A 139 -2.29 7.04 -15.86
N TYR A 140 -1.48 6.46 -14.97
CA TYR A 140 -0.53 7.18 -14.12
C TYR A 140 0.85 6.49 -14.14
N PRO A 141 1.63 6.63 -15.23
CA PRO A 141 2.89 5.89 -15.41
C PRO A 141 3.99 6.27 -14.41
N ALA A 142 3.90 7.45 -13.80
CA ALA A 142 4.83 7.89 -12.76
C ALA A 142 4.39 7.51 -11.34
N GLU A 143 3.21 6.89 -11.15
CA GLU A 143 2.71 6.48 -9.83
C GLU A 143 3.33 5.12 -9.45
N GLN A 144 4.01 5.05 -8.32
CA GLN A 144 4.58 3.82 -7.79
C GLN A 144 3.50 3.02 -7.07
N GLN A 145 3.25 1.80 -7.55
CA GLN A 145 2.24 0.91 -6.98
C GLN A 145 2.92 -0.04 -5.99
N LYS A 146 2.32 -0.20 -4.80
CA LYS A 146 2.70 -1.19 -3.80
C LYS A 146 1.47 -2.01 -3.44
N LEU A 147 1.66 -3.31 -3.23
CA LEU A 147 0.60 -4.24 -2.87
C LEU A 147 0.82 -4.80 -1.47
N LEU A 148 -0.23 -4.86 -0.67
CA LEU A 148 -0.28 -5.64 0.56
C LEU A 148 -1.45 -6.62 0.46
N VAL A 149 -1.18 -7.91 0.61
CA VAL A 149 -2.22 -8.95 0.71
C VAL A 149 -2.24 -9.47 2.13
N VAL A 150 -3.40 -9.51 2.77
CA VAL A 150 -3.57 -10.06 4.12
C VAL A 150 -4.53 -11.25 4.03
N THR A 151 -4.04 -12.45 4.33
CA THR A 151 -4.83 -13.69 4.23
C THR A 151 -4.33 -14.75 5.19
N ASP A 152 -5.22 -15.69 5.57
CA ASP A 152 -4.86 -16.88 6.35
C ASP A 152 -4.42 -18.07 5.47
N GLY A 153 -4.21 -17.83 4.16
CA GLY A 153 -3.74 -18.83 3.20
C GLY A 153 -4.78 -19.90 2.86
N ARG A 154 -6.02 -19.83 3.36
CA ARG A 154 -7.01 -20.90 3.18
C ARG A 154 -7.79 -20.77 1.88
N LEU A 155 -7.09 -20.67 0.75
CA LEU A 155 -7.70 -20.91 -0.56
C LEU A 155 -8.02 -22.39 -0.71
N LYS A 156 -9.24 -22.67 -1.21
CA LYS A 156 -9.72 -24.04 -1.47
C LYS A 156 -9.02 -24.67 -2.68
N ALA A 157 -8.64 -23.87 -3.68
CA ALA A 157 -7.93 -24.32 -4.88
C ALA A 157 -7.01 -23.20 -5.39
N MET A 158 -5.73 -23.53 -5.60
CA MET A 158 -4.78 -22.66 -6.29
C MET A 158 -4.97 -22.88 -7.79
N GLY A 159 -5.86 -22.08 -8.41
CA GLY A 159 -5.97 -22.01 -9.86
C GLY A 159 -4.80 -21.22 -10.46
N ALA A 160 -4.89 -20.86 -11.74
CA ALA A 160 -3.94 -19.92 -12.35
C ALA A 160 -4.00 -18.57 -11.62
N LEU A 161 -2.92 -18.23 -10.92
CA LEU A 161 -2.80 -16.96 -10.20
C LEU A 161 -2.54 -15.81 -11.20
N PRO A 162 -3.16 -14.64 -11.00
CA PRO A 162 -2.90 -13.49 -11.86
C PRO A 162 -1.50 -12.95 -11.61
N ARG A 163 -0.85 -12.44 -12.66
CA ARG A 163 0.40 -11.68 -12.52
C ARG A 163 0.08 -10.27 -12.03
N LEU A 164 0.43 -9.99 -10.79
CA LEU A 164 0.36 -8.66 -10.20
C LEU A 164 1.75 -8.06 -10.42
N GLU A 165 1.97 -7.32 -11.51
CA GLU A 165 3.28 -6.73 -11.86
C GLU A 165 3.70 -5.60 -10.88
N CYS A 166 3.54 -5.80 -9.59
CA CYS A 166 3.60 -4.80 -8.54
C CYS A 166 4.42 -5.37 -7.38
N PRO A 167 5.43 -4.64 -6.86
CA PRO A 167 6.10 -5.05 -5.64
C PRO A 167 5.09 -5.08 -4.49
N GLY A 168 5.23 -6.04 -3.59
CA GLY A 168 4.32 -6.16 -2.48
C GLY A 168 4.66 -7.27 -1.53
N VAL A 169 3.92 -7.28 -0.42
CA VAL A 169 4.10 -8.24 0.66
C VAL A 169 2.77 -8.96 0.88
N LEU A 170 2.85 -10.26 1.12
CA LEU A 170 1.77 -11.06 1.64
C LEU A 170 1.97 -11.27 3.14
N ILE A 171 1.01 -10.82 3.93
CA ILE A 171 0.93 -11.03 5.37
C ILE A 171 0.06 -12.25 5.64
N ASP A 172 0.72 -13.28 6.15
CA ASP A 172 0.08 -14.50 6.61
C ASP A 172 -0.43 -14.32 8.04
N ILE A 173 -1.74 -14.46 8.20
CA ILE A 173 -2.42 -14.39 9.49
C ILE A 173 -2.82 -15.78 10.02
N GLU A 174 -2.30 -16.86 9.44
CA GLU A 174 -2.57 -18.23 9.91
C GLU A 174 -1.95 -18.50 11.28
N ARG A 175 -2.78 -18.48 12.32
CA ARG A 175 -2.40 -18.92 13.68
C ARG A 175 -3.14 -20.19 14.04
N GLY A 176 -2.72 -21.30 13.44
CA GLY A 176 -3.20 -22.65 13.74
C GLY A 176 -2.12 -23.51 14.41
N PRO A 177 -2.49 -24.54 15.20
CA PRO A 177 -1.52 -25.49 15.76
C PRO A 177 -0.75 -26.27 14.67
N ILE A 178 -1.33 -26.36 13.47
CA ILE A 178 -0.69 -26.90 12.26
C ILE A 178 -0.77 -25.79 11.21
N ARG A 179 0.38 -25.39 10.68
CA ARG A 179 0.49 -24.44 9.56
C ARG A 179 0.33 -25.19 8.25
N LEU A 180 -0.51 -24.69 7.36
CA LEU A 180 -0.78 -25.31 6.07
C LEU A 180 0.22 -24.85 4.99
N GLY A 181 0.99 -23.78 5.22
CA GLY A 181 2.02 -23.28 4.29
C GLY A 181 1.48 -22.62 3.02
N ARG A 182 0.16 -22.60 2.82
CA ARG A 182 -0.49 -22.12 1.58
C ARG A 182 -0.33 -20.63 1.33
N ALA A 183 -0.19 -19.82 2.38
CA ALA A 183 0.06 -18.39 2.24
C ALA A 183 1.45 -18.13 1.63
N GLU A 184 2.44 -18.96 1.96
CA GLU A 184 3.78 -18.89 1.39
C GLU A 184 3.77 -19.35 -0.08
N GLU A 185 3.08 -20.45 -0.39
CA GLU A 185 2.86 -20.89 -1.79
C GLU A 185 2.17 -19.80 -2.63
N LEU A 186 1.18 -19.12 -2.05
CA LEU A 186 0.49 -18.01 -2.70
C LEU A 186 1.42 -16.81 -2.93
N ALA A 187 2.26 -16.46 -1.95
CA ALA A 187 3.24 -15.39 -2.09
C ALA A 187 4.23 -15.69 -3.22
N VAL A 188 4.75 -16.92 -3.28
CA VAL A 188 5.62 -17.39 -4.37
C VAL A 188 4.91 -17.31 -5.72
N GLY A 189 3.67 -17.80 -5.81
CA GLY A 189 2.88 -17.79 -7.03
C GLY A 189 2.53 -16.38 -7.54
N LEU A 190 2.37 -15.42 -6.62
CA LEU A 190 2.13 -14.01 -6.93
C LEU A 190 3.43 -13.18 -7.06
N GLN A 191 4.60 -13.77 -6.76
CA GLN A 191 5.89 -13.08 -6.71
C GLN A 191 5.91 -11.93 -5.69
N LEU A 192 5.33 -12.17 -4.51
CA LEU A 192 5.30 -11.23 -3.39
C LEU A 192 6.25 -11.70 -2.29
N ASP A 193 6.78 -10.74 -1.53
CA ASP A 193 7.51 -11.05 -0.30
C ASP A 193 6.55 -11.68 0.72
N TYR A 194 7.01 -12.68 1.46
CA TYR A 194 6.21 -13.35 2.48
C TYR A 194 6.60 -12.87 3.88
N GLN A 195 5.60 -12.51 4.69
CA GLN A 195 5.79 -12.18 6.10
C GLN A 195 4.67 -12.80 6.93
N HIS A 196 5.03 -13.50 8.00
CA HIS A 196 4.04 -13.98 8.96
C HIS A 196 3.74 -12.90 10.01
N ILE A 197 2.47 -12.75 10.41
CA ILE A 197 2.04 -11.69 11.33
C ILE A 197 2.75 -11.72 12.70
N ASP A 198 3.16 -12.90 13.17
CA ASP A 198 3.96 -13.06 14.41
C ASP A 198 5.39 -12.52 14.32
N LYS A 199 5.89 -12.24 13.12
CA LYS A 199 7.26 -11.77 12.87
C LYS A 199 7.31 -10.26 12.60
N LEU A 200 6.21 -9.54 12.83
CA LEU A 200 6.08 -8.10 12.61
C LEU A 200 6.32 -7.31 13.90
#